data_AF-A0A661FVZ9-F1
#
_entry.id   AF-A0A661FVZ9-F1
#
_cell.length_a   1.000
_cell.length_b   1.000
_cell.length_c   1.000
_cell.angle_alpha   90.00
_cell.angle_beta   90.00
_cell.angle_gamma   90.00
#
_symmetry.space_group_name_H-M   'P 1'
#
loop_
_entity.id
_entity.type
_entity.pdbx_description
1 polymer ?
#
loop_
_entity_poly.entity_id
_entity_poly.type
_entity_poly.pdbx_seq_one_letter_code
_entity_poly.pdbx_strand_id
1 'polypeptide(L)'
;YDGETTLNYSGPKPPYDHLKVENSYSWMKAPRWRGHAMETGPLARVLMLYASGHEPTKELAGSVLQQLDLPLEAMFSTMGRTAARTLESKLIADQMMGWLDNLMANIKVGDLSVHNEEKWDPSTWPREARGVGFTEAPRGSLAHWVVIKDGKIDNYQAVVPTTWNAGPRDAKGQPGAYEAALMDNHQLLIAKQPLEIQRTIHSFDPCIACAVHVMDPKGEELIKIKVS
;
A
#
# COMPACT_ATOMS: atom_id res chain seq x y z
N TYR A 1 18.12 2.88 3.76
CA TYR A 1 18.31 2.27 5.09
C TYR A 1 18.55 3.33 6.15
N ASP A 2 19.15 4.47 5.81
CA ASP A 2 19.32 5.62 6.70
C ASP A 2 18.07 6.53 6.75
N GLY A 3 16.89 5.97 6.47
CA GLY A 3 15.65 6.72 6.47
C GLY A 3 15.18 6.94 7.91
N GLU A 4 14.94 8.19 8.28
CA GLU A 4 14.43 8.56 9.60
C GLU A 4 13.01 9.14 9.48
N THR A 5 12.22 9.01 10.57
CA THR A 5 10.94 9.70 10.72
C THR A 5 11.08 10.69 11.86
N THR A 6 11.48 11.92 11.57
CA THR A 6 11.39 13.01 12.54
C THR A 6 10.05 13.68 12.39
N LEU A 7 9.18 13.51 13.38
CA LEU A 7 7.86 14.15 13.42
C LEU A 7 8.04 15.67 13.58
N ASN A 8 7.90 16.42 12.48
CA ASN A 8 7.94 17.87 12.46
C ASN A 8 6.70 18.44 11.76
N TYR A 9 5.52 18.11 12.30
CA TYR A 9 4.26 18.62 11.75
C TYR A 9 4.04 20.07 12.19
N SER A 10 4.21 20.99 11.25
CA SER A 10 3.90 22.41 11.42
C SER A 10 2.56 22.79 10.77
N GLY A 11 1.69 21.81 10.53
CA GLY A 11 0.43 22.04 9.83
C GLY A 11 -0.64 22.75 10.65
N PRO A 12 -1.79 23.06 10.02
CA PRO A 12 -2.80 23.91 10.62
C PRO A 12 -3.35 23.28 11.92
N LYS A 13 -3.56 24.14 12.92
CA LYS A 13 -4.26 23.77 14.16
C LYS A 13 -5.77 23.99 13.96
N PRO A 14 -6.65 23.05 14.36
CA PRO A 14 -8.09 23.26 14.30
C PRO A 14 -8.53 24.49 15.14
N PRO A 15 -9.57 25.23 14.72
CA PRO A 15 -10.32 25.08 13.47
C PRO A 15 -9.62 25.78 12.28
N TYR A 16 -9.82 25.25 11.07
CA TYR A 16 -9.41 25.87 9.82
C TYR A 16 -10.46 25.57 8.74
N ASP A 17 -10.72 26.54 7.86
CA ASP A 17 -11.70 26.36 6.76
C ASP A 17 -11.09 25.62 5.56
N HIS A 18 -9.82 25.90 5.25
CA HIS A 18 -9.07 25.29 4.17
C HIS A 18 -7.63 24.97 4.60
N LEU A 19 -7.06 23.92 4.03
CA LEU A 19 -5.65 23.59 4.20
C LEU A 19 -4.80 24.50 3.30
N LYS A 20 -3.74 25.09 3.87
CA LYS A 20 -2.69 25.79 3.11
C LYS A 20 -1.71 24.76 2.57
N VAL A 21 -1.92 24.31 1.34
CA VAL A 21 -1.19 23.18 0.73
C VAL A 21 0.27 23.51 0.40
N GLU A 22 0.67 24.79 0.49
CA GLU A 22 2.05 25.25 0.36
C GLU A 22 2.89 24.96 1.62
N ASN A 23 2.23 24.72 2.76
CA ASN A 23 2.86 24.38 4.03
C ASN A 23 2.72 22.89 4.32
N SER A 24 3.25 22.39 5.44
CA SER A 24 2.93 21.03 5.91
C SER A 24 1.44 20.92 6.24
N TYR A 25 0.76 19.88 5.77
CA TYR A 25 -0.68 19.67 6.02
C TYR A 25 -1.08 18.20 6.25
N SER A 26 -0.10 17.29 6.30
CA SER A 26 -0.33 15.87 6.57
C SER A 26 0.79 15.30 7.45
N TRP A 27 0.44 14.29 8.24
CA TRP A 27 1.39 13.46 8.99
C TRP A 27 2.03 12.36 8.13
N MET A 28 1.46 12.08 6.96
CA MET A 28 2.01 11.08 6.05
C MET A 28 3.23 11.62 5.32
N LYS A 29 4.27 10.79 5.17
CA LYS A 29 5.38 11.05 4.25
C LYS A 29 4.87 11.06 2.80
N ALA A 30 5.66 11.62 1.88
CA ALA A 30 5.39 11.66 0.44
C ALA A 30 6.38 10.76 -0.32
N PRO A 31 6.18 9.42 -0.36
CA PRO A 31 7.08 8.52 -1.05
C PRO A 31 7.00 8.73 -2.56
N ARG A 32 8.13 8.60 -3.23
CA ARG A 32 8.28 8.77 -4.69
C ARG A 32 9.18 7.69 -5.24
N TRP A 33 8.80 7.09 -6.36
CA TRP A 33 9.66 6.13 -7.05
C TRP A 33 10.39 6.85 -8.17
N ARG A 34 11.72 6.94 -8.04
CA ARG A 34 12.58 7.70 -8.99
C ARG A 34 12.07 9.14 -9.24
N GLY A 35 11.50 9.76 -8.21
CA GLY A 35 10.97 11.12 -8.28
C GLY A 35 9.52 11.25 -8.77
N HIS A 36 8.86 10.15 -9.12
CA HIS A 36 7.46 10.13 -9.56
C HIS A 36 6.52 9.74 -8.43
N ALA A 37 5.35 10.37 -8.39
CA ALA A 37 4.23 9.90 -7.58
C ALA A 37 3.68 8.61 -8.21
N MET A 38 3.41 7.60 -7.37
CA MET A 38 2.95 6.29 -7.82
C MET A 38 1.62 5.97 -7.15
N GLU A 39 0.70 5.40 -7.92
CA GLU A 39 -0.45 4.68 -7.38
C GLU A 39 -0.06 3.21 -7.16
N THR A 40 -0.42 2.67 -6.00
CA THR A 40 -0.28 1.25 -5.66
C THR A 40 -1.65 0.65 -5.32
N GLY A 41 -1.78 -0.67 -5.44
CA GLY A 41 -3.01 -1.38 -5.10
C GLY A 41 -3.55 -2.23 -6.23
N PRO A 42 -4.84 -2.61 -6.16
CA PRO A 42 -5.43 -3.55 -7.11
C PRO A 42 -5.32 -3.11 -8.56
N LEU A 43 -5.52 -1.82 -8.84
CA LEU A 43 -5.40 -1.30 -10.20
C LEU A 43 -3.99 -1.51 -10.75
N ALA A 44 -2.96 -1.18 -9.97
CA ALA A 44 -1.57 -1.36 -10.37
C ALA A 44 -1.25 -2.84 -10.65
N ARG A 45 -1.67 -3.77 -9.77
CA ARG A 45 -1.43 -5.21 -9.96
C ARG A 45 -2.13 -5.78 -11.17
N VAL A 46 -3.41 -5.47 -11.36
CA VAL A 46 -4.19 -5.95 -12.51
C VAL A 46 -3.59 -5.42 -13.83
N LEU A 47 -3.22 -4.14 -13.88
CA LEU A 47 -2.59 -3.57 -15.08
C LEU A 47 -1.19 -4.17 -15.33
N MET A 48 -0.41 -4.44 -14.29
CA MET A 48 0.89 -5.10 -14.42
C MET A 48 0.74 -6.54 -14.95
N LEU A 49 -0.19 -7.32 -14.41
CA LEU A 49 -0.48 -8.67 -14.89
C LEU A 49 -0.99 -8.67 -16.34
N TYR A 50 -1.86 -7.71 -16.68
CA TYR A 50 -2.33 -7.53 -18.05
C TYR A 50 -1.16 -7.22 -18.99
N ALA A 51 -0.31 -6.25 -18.63
CA ALA A 51 0.84 -5.83 -19.41
C ALA A 51 1.91 -6.93 -19.55
N SER A 52 2.05 -7.81 -18.55
CA SER A 52 2.98 -8.94 -18.59
C SER A 52 2.45 -10.14 -19.38
N GLY A 53 1.23 -10.06 -19.94
CA GLY A 53 0.65 -11.15 -20.71
C GLY A 53 0.04 -12.27 -19.87
N HIS A 54 -0.34 -12.02 -18.62
CA HIS A 54 -1.00 -13.03 -17.78
C HIS A 54 -2.40 -13.34 -18.33
N GLU A 55 -2.55 -14.47 -19.01
CA GLU A 55 -3.77 -14.81 -19.76
C GLU A 55 -5.05 -14.79 -18.89
N PRO A 56 -5.10 -15.37 -17.67
CA PRO A 56 -6.30 -15.26 -16.84
C PRO A 56 -6.71 -13.82 -16.53
N THR A 57 -5.74 -12.91 -16.36
CA THR A 57 -6.04 -11.49 -16.15
C THR A 57 -6.54 -10.82 -17.42
N LYS A 58 -5.94 -11.14 -18.58
CA LYS A 58 -6.37 -10.57 -19.87
C LYS A 58 -7.78 -11.00 -20.24
N GLU A 59 -8.10 -12.28 -20.06
CA GLU A 59 -9.44 -12.83 -20.29
C GLU A 59 -10.46 -12.18 -19.37
N LEU A 60 -10.18 -12.13 -18.07
CA LEU A 60 -11.11 -11.61 -17.08
C LEU A 60 -11.34 -10.10 -17.25
N ALA A 61 -10.27 -9.32 -17.43
CA ALA A 61 -10.38 -7.88 -17.69
C ALA A 61 -11.06 -7.60 -19.03
N GLY A 62 -10.71 -8.36 -20.08
CA GLY A 62 -11.32 -8.24 -21.40
C GLY A 62 -12.83 -8.52 -21.38
N SER A 63 -13.25 -9.57 -20.67
CA SER A 63 -14.67 -9.91 -20.50
C SER A 63 -15.47 -8.80 -19.82
N VAL A 64 -14.94 -8.25 -18.72
CA VAL A 64 -15.60 -7.15 -18.00
C VAL A 64 -15.68 -5.88 -18.86
N LEU A 65 -14.60 -5.52 -19.55
CA LEU A 65 -14.58 -4.35 -20.44
C LEU A 65 -15.55 -4.52 -21.61
N GLN A 66 -15.60 -5.70 -22.22
CA GLN A 66 -16.54 -6.02 -23.29
C GLN A 66 -17.99 -5.93 -22.82
N GLN A 67 -18.31 -6.47 -21.63
CA GLN A 67 -19.65 -6.42 -21.07
C GLN A 67 -20.12 -4.98 -20.80
N LEU A 68 -19.19 -4.10 -20.41
CA LEU A 68 -19.47 -2.69 -20.14
C LEU A 68 -19.41 -1.81 -21.39
N ASP A 69 -19.03 -2.37 -22.55
CA ASP A 69 -18.75 -1.62 -23.78
C ASP A 69 -17.72 -0.49 -23.57
N LEU A 70 -16.62 -0.83 -22.88
CA LEU A 70 -15.56 0.11 -22.51
C LEU A 70 -14.18 -0.30 -23.06
N PRO A 71 -13.33 0.67 -23.40
CA PRO A 71 -11.95 0.38 -23.80
C PRO A 71 -11.06 0.13 -22.57
N LEU A 72 -9.85 -0.41 -22.77
CA LEU A 72 -8.90 -0.70 -21.69
C LEU A 72 -8.56 0.55 -20.85
N GLU A 73 -8.52 1.72 -21.50
CA GLU A 73 -8.26 3.01 -20.88
C GLU A 73 -9.28 3.36 -19.79
N ALA A 74 -10.50 2.80 -19.85
CA ALA A 74 -11.50 2.98 -18.80
C ALA A 74 -11.06 2.39 -17.44
N MET A 75 -10.05 1.52 -17.41
CA MET A 75 -9.44 1.02 -16.17
C MET A 75 -8.72 2.12 -15.38
N PHE A 76 -8.23 3.18 -16.04
CA PHE A 76 -7.60 4.33 -15.37
C PHE A 76 -8.65 5.29 -14.78
N SER A 77 -9.51 4.78 -13.91
CA SER A 77 -10.62 5.53 -13.33
C SER A 77 -11.00 5.02 -11.94
N THR A 78 -11.83 5.78 -11.22
CA THR A 78 -12.48 5.35 -9.96
C THR A 78 -13.22 4.01 -10.10
N MET A 79 -13.92 3.82 -11.22
CA MET A 79 -14.63 2.57 -11.50
C MET A 79 -13.64 1.45 -11.84
N GLY A 80 -12.61 1.74 -12.65
CA GLY A 80 -11.58 0.78 -13.02
C GLY A 80 -10.80 0.25 -11.81
N ARG A 81 -10.47 1.11 -10.84
CA ARG A 81 -9.86 0.71 -9.56
C ARG A 81 -10.78 -0.18 -8.73
N THR A 82 -12.08 0.12 -8.74
CA THR A 82 -13.09 -0.71 -8.07
C THR A 82 -13.22 -2.07 -8.73
N ALA A 83 -13.30 -2.11 -10.07
CA ALA A 83 -13.33 -3.34 -10.85
C ALA A 83 -12.06 -4.17 -10.62
N ALA A 84 -10.87 -3.56 -10.67
CA ALA A 84 -9.60 -4.23 -10.46
C ALA A 84 -9.54 -4.99 -9.13
N ARG A 85 -10.10 -4.43 -8.04
CA ARG A 85 -10.21 -5.12 -6.75
C ARG A 85 -11.05 -6.39 -6.83
N THR A 86 -12.15 -6.36 -7.59
CA THR A 86 -12.97 -7.55 -7.84
C THR A 86 -12.23 -8.57 -8.70
N LEU A 87 -11.55 -8.12 -9.77
CA LEU A 87 -10.82 -9.01 -10.68
C LEU A 87 -9.68 -9.72 -9.95
N GLU A 88 -8.86 -9.01 -9.17
CA GLU A 88 -7.79 -9.65 -8.41
C GLU A 88 -8.33 -10.63 -7.36
N SER A 89 -9.48 -10.34 -6.76
CA SER A 89 -10.09 -11.25 -5.77
C SER A 89 -10.44 -12.60 -6.41
N LYS A 90 -10.96 -12.59 -7.65
CA LYS A 90 -11.23 -13.80 -8.42
C LYS A 90 -9.94 -14.55 -8.78
N LEU A 91 -8.93 -13.83 -9.26
CA LEU A 91 -7.63 -14.42 -9.62
C LEU A 91 -6.97 -15.11 -8.41
N ILE A 92 -6.96 -14.46 -7.25
CA ILE A 92 -6.42 -15.02 -6.02
C ILE A 92 -7.25 -16.23 -5.59
N ALA A 93 -8.58 -16.14 -5.65
CA ALA A 93 -9.46 -17.25 -5.27
C ALA A 93 -9.21 -18.51 -6.10
N ASP A 94 -9.01 -18.36 -7.41
CA ASP A 94 -8.68 -19.49 -8.30
C ASP A 94 -7.31 -20.08 -7.97
N GLN A 95 -6.34 -19.23 -7.63
CA GLN A 95 -4.97 -19.64 -7.34
C GLN A 95 -4.85 -20.38 -5.99
N MET A 96 -5.75 -20.14 -5.03
CA MET A 96 -5.72 -20.76 -3.70
C MET A 96 -5.73 -22.30 -3.76
N MET A 97 -6.52 -22.88 -4.66
CA MET A 97 -6.57 -24.35 -4.81
C MET A 97 -5.23 -24.91 -5.29
N GLY A 98 -4.57 -24.23 -6.22
CA GLY A 98 -3.23 -24.64 -6.67
C GLY A 98 -2.18 -24.57 -5.56
N TRP A 99 -2.25 -23.57 -4.67
CA TRP A 99 -1.34 -23.53 -3.51
C TRP A 99 -1.60 -24.66 -2.52
N LEU A 100 -2.87 -24.99 -2.28
CA LEU A 100 -3.24 -26.12 -1.43
C LEU A 100 -2.75 -27.44 -2.01
N ASP A 101 -2.94 -27.67 -3.31
CA ASP A 101 -2.48 -28.88 -3.99
C ASP A 101 -0.95 -29.01 -3.91
N ASN A 102 -0.22 -27.91 -4.12
CA ASN A 102 1.24 -27.88 -3.98
C ASN A 102 1.68 -28.22 -2.56
N LEU A 103 1.01 -27.66 -1.54
CA LEU A 103 1.28 -27.96 -0.14
C LEU A 103 1.05 -29.46 0.15
N MET A 104 -0.09 -30.00 -0.28
CA MET A 104 -0.43 -31.41 -0.07
C MET A 104 0.53 -32.35 -0.80
N ALA A 105 0.98 -32.00 -2.01
CA ALA A 105 1.99 -32.74 -2.75
C ALA A 105 3.34 -32.76 -2.02
N ASN A 106 3.76 -31.63 -1.46
CA ASN A 106 5.02 -31.52 -0.70
C ASN A 106 5.00 -32.40 0.57
N ILE A 107 3.88 -32.35 1.31
CA ILE A 107 3.66 -33.21 2.49
C ILE A 107 3.70 -34.69 2.09
N LYS A 108 3.10 -35.06 0.95
CA LYS A 108 3.02 -36.46 0.48
C LYS A 108 4.39 -37.07 0.16
N VAL A 109 5.35 -36.26 -0.33
CA VAL A 109 6.73 -36.73 -0.61
C VAL A 109 7.63 -36.70 0.62
N GLY A 110 7.09 -36.33 1.79
CA GLY A 110 7.79 -36.40 3.08
C GLY A 110 8.49 -35.12 3.51
N ASP A 111 8.35 -34.01 2.76
CA ASP A 111 8.83 -32.72 3.25
C ASP A 111 7.82 -32.09 4.20
N LEU A 112 8.14 -32.19 5.49
CA LEU A 112 7.35 -31.68 6.61
C LEU A 112 8.02 -30.48 7.30
N SER A 113 9.06 -29.90 6.66
CA SER A 113 9.78 -28.76 7.23
C SER A 113 8.90 -27.51 7.23
N VAL A 114 8.74 -26.87 8.40
CA VAL A 114 7.93 -25.65 8.58
C VAL A 114 8.70 -24.52 9.26
N HIS A 115 9.92 -24.79 9.71
CA HIS A 115 10.76 -23.85 10.45
C HIS A 115 12.23 -24.06 10.05
N ASN A 116 12.92 -22.97 9.75
CA ASN A 116 14.37 -22.95 9.58
C ASN A 116 15.00 -22.31 10.83
N GLU A 117 15.78 -23.11 11.56
CA GLU A 117 16.43 -22.71 12.82
C GLU A 117 17.83 -22.08 12.65
N GLU A 118 18.40 -22.09 11.44
CA GLU A 118 19.78 -21.68 11.16
C GLU A 118 20.15 -20.29 11.71
N LYS A 119 19.19 -19.37 11.71
CA LYS A 119 19.31 -17.99 12.20
C LYS A 119 18.27 -17.63 13.25
N TRP A 120 17.77 -18.62 13.99
CA TRP A 120 16.81 -18.36 15.06
C TRP A 120 17.43 -17.62 16.25
N ASP A 121 18.60 -18.06 16.72
CA ASP A 121 19.31 -17.43 17.84
C ASP A 121 20.09 -16.17 17.37
N PRO A 122 19.85 -15.00 17.97
CA PRO A 122 20.62 -13.77 17.69
C PRO A 122 22.13 -13.91 17.84
N SER A 123 22.63 -14.86 18.64
CA SER A 123 24.05 -15.15 18.77
C SER A 123 24.71 -15.62 17.45
N THR A 124 23.89 -16.12 16.50
CA THR A 124 24.33 -16.59 15.18
C THR A 124 24.32 -15.50 14.11
N TRP A 125 23.83 -14.31 14.44
CA TRP A 125 23.69 -13.19 13.50
C TRP A 125 25.03 -12.45 13.35
N PRO A 126 25.31 -11.85 12.18
CA PRO A 126 26.39 -10.89 12.08
C PRO A 126 26.11 -9.69 13.00
N ARG A 127 27.18 -9.02 13.45
CA ARG A 127 27.10 -7.85 14.33
C ARG A 127 26.21 -6.75 13.76
N GLU A 128 26.27 -6.53 12.45
CA GLU A 128 25.39 -5.61 11.74
C GLU A 128 24.72 -6.32 10.54
N ALA A 129 23.44 -6.07 10.34
CA ALA A 129 22.67 -6.56 9.19
C ALA A 129 21.66 -5.52 8.70
N ARG A 130 21.26 -5.62 7.44
CA ARG A 130 20.21 -4.80 6.82
C ARG A 130 19.31 -5.71 6.01
N GLY A 131 18.00 -5.49 6.09
CA GLY A 131 17.01 -6.30 5.38
C GLY A 131 15.83 -5.46 4.90
N VAL A 132 15.25 -5.87 3.77
CA VAL A 132 13.97 -5.38 3.28
C VAL A 132 13.04 -6.57 3.07
N GLY A 133 11.90 -6.55 3.77
CA GLY A 133 10.78 -7.46 3.50
C GLY A 133 9.73 -6.71 2.70
N PHE A 134 9.27 -7.29 1.60
CA PHE A 134 8.24 -6.69 0.75
C PHE A 134 7.11 -7.67 0.49
N THR A 135 5.92 -7.12 0.29
CA THR A 135 4.73 -7.89 -0.06
C THR A 135 3.74 -7.01 -0.83
N GLU A 136 2.85 -7.64 -1.59
CA GLU A 136 1.67 -6.99 -2.14
C GLU A 136 0.51 -7.16 -1.14
N ALA A 137 0.35 -6.18 -0.26
CA ALA A 137 -0.81 -6.12 0.63
C ALA A 137 -2.09 -5.80 -0.18
N PRO A 138 -3.29 -6.02 0.38
CA PRO A 138 -4.55 -5.74 -0.35
C PRO A 138 -4.63 -4.33 -0.94
N ARG A 139 -4.02 -3.33 -0.28
CA ARG A 139 -4.00 -1.94 -0.74
C ARG A 139 -2.83 -1.57 -1.63
N GLY A 140 -1.87 -2.47 -1.86
CA GLY A 140 -0.71 -2.24 -2.74
C GLY A 140 0.62 -2.70 -2.14
N SER A 141 1.70 -2.16 -2.70
CA SER A 141 3.07 -2.50 -2.32
C SER A 141 3.41 -2.02 -0.90
N LEU A 142 3.77 -2.98 -0.05
CA LEU A 142 4.24 -2.77 1.32
C LEU A 142 5.71 -3.19 1.40
N ALA A 143 6.54 -2.36 2.03
CA ALA A 143 7.87 -2.77 2.38
C ALA A 143 8.27 -2.30 3.79
N HIS A 144 8.97 -3.18 4.48
CA HIS A 144 9.56 -2.96 5.80
C HIS A 144 11.08 -3.03 5.64
N TRP A 145 11.77 -1.99 6.06
CA TRP A 145 13.23 -1.92 6.09
C TRP A 145 13.69 -2.00 7.54
N VAL A 146 14.64 -2.88 7.80
CA VAL A 146 15.26 -3.05 9.12
C VAL A 146 16.77 -2.90 9.02
N VAL A 147 17.34 -2.20 9.99
CA VAL A 147 18.77 -2.19 10.29
C VAL A 147 18.92 -2.83 11.66
N ILE A 148 19.76 -3.87 11.76
CA ILE A 148 20.06 -4.58 12.99
C ILE A 148 21.51 -4.29 13.35
N LYS A 149 21.76 -3.92 14.61
CA LYS A 149 23.10 -3.80 15.20
C LYS A 149 23.11 -4.46 16.57
N ASP A 150 24.17 -5.22 16.85
CA ASP A 150 24.40 -5.88 18.14
C ASP A 150 23.17 -6.68 18.61
N GLY A 151 22.53 -7.41 17.68
CA GLY A 151 21.35 -8.24 17.93
C GLY A 151 20.04 -7.47 18.16
N LYS A 152 20.03 -6.13 17.98
CA LYS A 152 18.87 -5.27 18.20
C LYS A 152 18.49 -4.48 16.95
N ILE A 153 17.23 -4.07 16.85
CA ILE A 153 16.77 -3.16 15.81
C ILE A 153 17.36 -1.77 16.08
N ASP A 154 18.23 -1.32 15.19
CA ASP A 154 18.85 0.01 15.20
C ASP A 154 17.97 1.03 14.45
N ASN A 155 17.34 0.60 13.35
CA ASN A 155 16.34 1.39 12.63
C ASN A 155 15.26 0.49 12.02
N TYR A 156 14.01 0.97 12.01
CA TYR A 156 12.89 0.32 11.35
C TYR A 156 12.03 1.34 10.62
N GLN A 157 11.77 1.10 9.34
CA GLN A 157 10.92 1.96 8.53
C GLN A 157 9.92 1.11 7.76
N ALA A 158 8.66 1.49 7.80
CA ALA A 158 7.62 0.89 6.96
C ALA A 158 7.09 1.94 5.99
N VAL A 159 7.12 1.62 4.69
CA VAL A 159 6.44 2.40 3.65
C VAL A 159 5.28 1.55 3.19
N VAL A 160 4.08 1.96 3.60
CA VAL A 160 2.84 1.19 3.37
C VAL A 160 2.10 1.71 2.14
N PRO A 161 1.16 0.93 1.59
CA PRO A 161 0.47 1.30 0.35
C PRO A 161 -0.30 2.62 0.44
N THR A 162 -1.01 2.85 1.55
CA THR A 162 -1.75 4.10 1.75
C THR A 162 -0.82 5.31 1.89
N THR A 163 0.43 5.15 2.36
CA THR A 163 1.42 6.24 2.34
C THR A 163 1.78 6.65 0.91
N TRP A 164 1.82 5.70 -0.03
CA TRP A 164 1.98 6.02 -1.47
C TRP A 164 0.79 6.80 -2.02
N ASN A 165 -0.42 6.30 -1.77
CA ASN A 165 -1.60 6.84 -2.42
C ASN A 165 -2.09 8.16 -1.80
N ALA A 166 -2.05 8.26 -0.46
CA ALA A 166 -2.57 9.39 0.31
C ALA A 166 -1.48 10.38 0.78
N GLY A 167 -0.21 10.13 0.44
CA GLY A 167 0.89 11.03 0.75
C GLY A 167 0.64 12.43 0.16
N PRO A 168 1.06 13.50 0.86
CA PRO A 168 0.86 14.87 0.39
C PRO A 168 1.75 15.19 -0.83
N ARG A 169 1.69 16.45 -1.27
CA ARG A 169 2.65 17.01 -2.23
C ARG A 169 4.08 16.83 -1.74
N ASP A 170 4.98 16.52 -2.68
CA ASP A 170 6.41 16.49 -2.39
C ASP A 170 7.03 17.88 -2.48
N ALA A 171 8.35 17.97 -2.28
CA ALA A 171 9.11 19.22 -2.36
C ALA A 171 9.07 19.90 -3.73
N LYS A 172 8.64 19.20 -4.79
CA LYS A 172 8.44 19.76 -6.14
C LYS A 172 6.98 20.15 -6.40
N GLY A 173 6.10 20.02 -5.40
CA GLY A 173 4.67 20.30 -5.51
C GLY A 173 3.88 19.22 -6.25
N GLN A 174 4.47 18.05 -6.54
CA GLN A 174 3.77 16.97 -7.25
C GLN A 174 2.71 16.35 -6.34
N PRO A 175 1.42 16.33 -6.73
CA PRO A 175 0.35 15.76 -5.90
C PRO A 175 0.52 14.25 -5.74
N GLY A 176 0.02 13.72 -4.62
CA GLY A 176 -0.15 12.27 -4.43
C GLY A 176 -1.31 11.71 -5.24
N ALA A 177 -1.50 10.39 -5.24
CA ALA A 177 -2.53 9.74 -6.04
C ALA A 177 -3.97 10.22 -5.68
N TYR A 178 -4.25 10.42 -4.39
CA TYR A 178 -5.58 10.89 -3.94
C TYR A 178 -5.88 12.30 -4.45
N GLU A 179 -4.90 13.21 -4.32
CA GLU A 179 -5.05 14.59 -4.75
C GLU A 179 -5.17 14.66 -6.27
N ALA A 180 -4.30 13.96 -6.99
CA ALA A 180 -4.34 13.90 -8.45
C ALA A 180 -5.67 13.30 -8.96
N ALA A 181 -6.16 12.24 -8.32
CA ALA A 181 -7.44 11.63 -8.68
C ALA A 181 -8.62 12.57 -8.45
N LEU A 182 -8.64 13.38 -7.39
CA LEU A 182 -9.72 14.37 -7.17
C LEU A 182 -9.62 15.60 -8.07
N MET A 183 -8.45 15.86 -8.65
CA MET A 183 -8.26 16.89 -9.67
C MET A 183 -8.71 16.41 -11.06
N ASP A 184 -8.91 15.11 -11.24
CA ASP A 184 -9.25 14.50 -12.52
C ASP A 184 -10.76 14.48 -12.77
N ASN A 185 -11.25 15.57 -13.36
CA ASN A 185 -12.61 15.68 -13.91
C ASN A 185 -13.75 15.45 -12.88
N HIS A 186 -13.57 15.91 -11.64
CA HIS A 186 -14.63 15.89 -10.63
C HIS A 186 -15.47 17.16 -10.66
N GLN A 187 -16.79 16.97 -10.53
CA GLN A 187 -17.75 18.04 -10.29
C GLN A 187 -18.60 17.66 -9.09
N LEU A 188 -18.82 18.62 -8.19
CA LEU A 188 -19.72 18.43 -7.04
C LEU A 188 -21.10 18.95 -7.41
N LEU A 189 -22.10 18.08 -7.44
CA LEU A 189 -23.48 18.51 -7.62
C LEU A 189 -23.98 19.27 -6.39
N ILE A 190 -23.67 18.76 -5.19
CA ILE A 190 -24.07 19.35 -3.91
C ILE A 190 -22.84 19.41 -2.99
N ALA A 191 -22.23 20.58 -2.85
CA ALA A 191 -21.00 20.74 -2.07
C ALA A 191 -21.14 20.30 -0.59
N LYS A 192 -22.33 20.43 0.00
CA LYS A 192 -22.62 19.98 1.37
C LYS A 192 -22.81 18.45 1.50
N GLN A 193 -22.88 17.73 0.37
CA GLN A 193 -23.01 16.27 0.29
C GLN A 193 -22.00 15.74 -0.73
N PRO A 194 -20.68 15.76 -0.41
CA PRO A 194 -19.60 15.55 -1.38
C PRO A 194 -19.42 14.06 -1.76
N LEU A 195 -20.46 13.44 -2.31
CA LEU A 195 -20.51 12.03 -2.66
C LEU A 195 -19.46 11.66 -3.73
N GLU A 196 -19.21 12.56 -4.67
CA GLU A 196 -18.27 12.35 -5.78
C GLU A 196 -16.82 12.24 -5.28
N ILE A 197 -16.46 13.03 -4.26
CA ILE A 197 -15.18 12.91 -3.54
C ILE A 197 -15.12 11.56 -2.83
N GLN A 198 -16.17 11.20 -2.09
CA GLN A 198 -16.20 9.95 -1.32
C GLN A 198 -16.07 8.72 -2.22
N ARG A 199 -16.76 8.67 -3.36
CA ARG A 199 -16.65 7.57 -4.35
C ARG A 199 -15.20 7.36 -4.79
N THR A 200 -14.51 8.44 -5.11
CA THR A 200 -13.14 8.39 -5.60
C THR A 200 -12.17 7.97 -4.50
N ILE A 201 -12.23 8.60 -3.33
CA ILE A 201 -11.36 8.27 -2.20
C ILE A 201 -11.60 6.84 -1.71
N HIS A 202 -12.86 6.41 -1.57
CA HIS A 202 -13.17 5.03 -1.16
C HIS A 202 -12.73 3.99 -2.19
N SER A 203 -12.63 4.33 -3.49
CA SER A 203 -12.12 3.39 -4.48
C SER A 203 -10.66 2.99 -4.22
N PHE A 204 -9.88 3.81 -3.52
CA PHE A 204 -8.52 3.50 -3.08
C PHE A 204 -8.46 2.64 -1.81
N ASP A 205 -9.59 2.46 -1.10
CA ASP A 205 -9.67 1.72 0.16
C ASP A 205 -8.66 2.28 1.21
N PRO A 206 -8.83 3.52 1.71
CA PRO A 206 -7.89 4.14 2.65
C PRO A 206 -7.80 3.40 3.99
N CYS A 207 -6.58 3.02 4.41
CA CYS A 207 -6.27 2.64 5.80
C CYS A 207 -5.36 3.70 6.44
N ILE A 208 -5.94 4.68 7.12
CA ILE A 208 -5.17 5.80 7.71
C ILE A 208 -4.27 5.34 8.86
N ALA A 209 -4.74 4.41 9.69
CA ALA A 209 -3.92 3.81 10.76
C ALA A 209 -2.66 3.14 10.21
N CYS A 210 -2.76 2.46 9.07
CA CYS A 210 -1.63 1.90 8.36
C CYS A 210 -0.68 3.00 7.86
N ALA A 211 -1.23 4.11 7.34
CA ALA A 211 -0.47 5.15 6.66
C ALA A 211 0.42 6.01 7.57
N VAL A 212 -0.01 6.22 8.82
CA VAL A 212 0.73 7.04 9.81
C VAL A 212 1.39 6.22 10.91
N HIS A 213 1.17 4.90 10.94
CA HIS A 213 1.67 3.98 11.97
C HIS A 213 1.34 4.52 13.37
N VAL A 214 0.10 4.28 13.83
CA VAL A 214 -0.46 4.83 15.08
C VAL A 214 0.60 4.95 16.19
N MET A 215 1.04 6.18 16.46
CA MET A 215 1.83 6.55 17.62
C MET A 215 1.10 7.65 18.39
N ASP A 216 1.21 7.62 19.71
CA ASP A 216 0.70 8.68 20.59
C ASP A 216 1.35 10.02 20.22
N PRO A 217 0.59 11.12 20.09
CA PRO A 217 1.11 12.48 19.96
C PRO A 217 2.19 12.87 20.98
N LYS A 218 2.23 12.23 22.17
CA LYS A 218 3.25 12.46 23.20
C LYS A 218 4.40 11.45 23.18
N GLY A 219 4.38 10.48 22.25
CA GLY A 219 5.41 9.45 22.12
C GLY A 219 5.38 8.39 23.23
N GLU A 220 4.28 8.26 23.99
CA GLU A 220 4.19 7.23 25.02
C GLU A 220 3.94 5.83 24.43
N GLU A 221 4.45 4.83 25.14
CA GLU A 221 4.36 3.40 24.79
C GLU A 221 2.88 2.96 24.85
N LEU A 222 2.22 2.88 23.68
CA LEU A 222 0.77 2.60 23.60
C LEU A 222 0.41 1.17 24.03
N ILE A 223 1.27 0.19 23.75
CA ILE A 223 1.03 -1.22 24.07
C ILE A 223 2.37 -1.90 24.37
N LYS A 224 2.49 -2.46 25.58
CA LYS A 224 3.57 -3.36 25.97
C LYS A 224 3.06 -4.81 25.92
N ILE A 225 3.36 -5.51 24.83
CA ILE A 225 3.02 -6.94 24.72
C ILE A 225 4.14 -7.73 25.39
N LYS A 226 3.83 -8.27 26.57
CA LYS A 226 4.70 -9.24 27.24
C LYS A 226 4.28 -10.62 26.77
N VAL A 227 5.07 -11.22 25.88
CA VAL A 227 4.93 -12.64 25.56
C VAL A 227 5.66 -13.41 26.65
N SER A 228 4.91 -14.14 27.46
CA SER A 228 5.42 -15.08 28.47
C SER A 228 5.70 -16.43 27.83
#